data_AF-A0A524CJS9-F1
#
_entry.id   AF-A0A524CJS9-F1
#
_cell.length_a   1.000
_cell.length_b   1.000
_cell.length_c   1.000
_cell.angle_alpha   90.00
_cell.angle_beta   90.00
_cell.angle_gamma   90.00
#
_symmetry.space_group_name_H-M   'P 1'
#
loop_
_entity.id
_entity.type
_entity.pdbx_description
1 polymer ?
#
loop_
_entity_poly.entity_id
_entity_poly.type
_entity_poly.pdbx_seq_one_letter_code
_entity_poly.pdbx_strand_id
1 'polypeptide(L)'
;MSSELNTIYFVNKFGSEKRQIPFPVSPNLKLMDIIPEISKKFGISSQNICIANMGGQVLTGSDLIKPIKELVDEFGNTFDIIDRGVVGSKPIDMKWQRSVIDELIQEFPEQWVEVGPKHHAWKDRVKLEIEKILKYVNFLKMKKNKPWFKLFPEKNPRFNYLIWTGNLVVPERPEINFEIKVLLTSEYPKVCPRCFAEEKIINYCGKIFLKNIWKQNGKKYVMICHEHMSNTQAWNKHLGIAHFFIRQIWVWWAAQQNVIIEEYDKKHSSDPSSF
;
A
#
# COMPACT_ATOMS: atom_id res chain seq x y z
N MET A 1 34.54 -11.59 1.43
CA MET A 1 34.70 -10.13 1.57
C MET A 1 33.34 -9.56 1.96
N SER A 2 33.13 -9.27 3.25
CA SER A 2 31.90 -8.62 3.71
C SER A 2 31.99 -7.15 3.35
N SER A 3 31.25 -6.70 2.33
CA SER A 3 31.01 -5.27 2.18
C SER A 3 30.30 -4.82 3.46
N GLU A 4 30.96 -3.99 4.26
CA GLU A 4 30.31 -3.36 5.40
C GLU A 4 29.02 -2.68 4.89
N LEU A 5 27.89 -3.10 5.44
CA LEU A 5 26.59 -2.57 5.12
C LEU A 5 26.47 -1.21 5.81
N ASN A 6 27.11 -0.21 5.20
CA ASN A 6 27.25 1.13 5.76
C ASN A 6 26.13 2.07 5.33
N THR A 7 25.19 1.62 4.48
CA THR A 7 24.12 2.46 3.92
C THR A 7 22.83 1.68 3.78
N ILE A 8 21.76 2.20 4.37
CA ILE A 8 20.38 1.83 4.04
C ILE A 8 19.75 2.93 3.18
N TYR A 9 18.67 2.60 2.48
CA TYR A 9 17.98 3.49 1.57
C TYR A 9 16.54 3.68 2.01
N PHE A 10 16.10 4.93 2.06
CA PHE A 10 14.72 5.27 2.33
C PHE A 10 14.04 5.82 1.08
N VAL A 11 12.79 5.44 0.86
CA VAL A 11 11.94 5.96 -0.20
C VAL A 11 10.72 6.60 0.45
N ASN A 12 10.40 7.83 0.10
CA ASN A 12 9.12 8.43 0.42
C ASN A 12 8.32 8.61 -0.88
N LYS A 13 7.01 8.39 -0.82
CA LYS A 13 6.14 8.55 -1.99
C LYS A 13 5.59 9.98 -2.14
N PHE A 14 5.75 10.81 -1.11
CA PHE A 14 5.33 12.21 -1.08
C PHE A 14 6.53 13.12 -0.77
N GLY A 15 6.69 14.21 -1.53
CA GLY A 15 7.68 15.25 -1.22
C GLY A 15 8.49 15.72 -2.42
N SER A 16 9.63 16.36 -2.16
CA SER A 16 10.51 16.96 -3.17
C SER A 16 11.71 16.08 -3.59
N GLU A 17 12.11 15.11 -2.76
CA GLU A 17 13.30 14.26 -3.00
C GLU A 17 13.08 13.13 -4.01
N LYS A 18 13.64 13.22 -5.23
CA LYS A 18 13.19 12.41 -6.38
C LYS A 18 13.62 10.93 -6.41
N ARG A 19 14.28 10.36 -5.40
CA ARG A 19 14.95 9.03 -5.47
C ARG A 19 15.09 8.35 -4.11
N GLN A 20 15.54 7.08 -4.12
CA GLN A 20 16.09 6.43 -2.92
C GLN A 20 17.12 7.34 -2.25
N ILE A 21 16.91 7.58 -0.96
CA ILE A 21 17.73 8.48 -0.16
C ILE A 21 18.71 7.64 0.64
N PRO A 22 20.02 7.74 0.37
CA PRO A 22 21.00 7.01 1.15
C PRO A 22 21.03 7.57 2.58
N PHE A 23 21.19 6.64 3.52
CA PHE A 23 21.32 6.92 4.93
C PHE A 23 22.51 6.11 5.46
N PRO A 24 23.71 6.72 5.49
CA PRO A 24 24.89 6.08 6.04
C PRO A 24 24.66 5.80 7.53
N VAL A 25 24.86 4.56 7.97
CA VAL A 25 24.56 4.14 9.33
C VAL A 25 25.48 3.01 9.77
N SER A 26 25.84 3.01 11.06
CA SER A 26 26.59 1.90 11.65
C SER A 26 25.71 0.64 11.70
N PRO A 27 26.25 -0.54 11.32
CA PRO A 27 25.49 -1.80 11.31
C PRO A 27 24.97 -2.22 12.69
N ASN A 28 25.58 -1.70 13.77
CA ASN A 28 25.25 -2.03 15.16
C ASN A 28 24.25 -1.06 15.80
N LEU A 29 23.93 0.06 15.14
CA LEU A 29 22.87 0.96 15.63
C LEU A 29 21.51 0.30 15.50
N LYS A 30 20.56 0.66 16.36
CA LYS A 30 19.18 0.23 16.19
C LYS A 30 18.45 1.19 15.27
N LEU A 31 17.48 0.70 14.50
CA LEU A 31 16.68 1.55 13.61
C LEU A 31 15.93 2.65 14.38
N MET A 32 15.47 2.36 15.60
CA MET A 32 14.81 3.34 16.46
C MET A 32 15.69 4.56 16.77
N ASP A 33 17.01 4.37 16.87
CA ASP A 33 17.95 5.42 17.28
C ASP A 33 18.13 6.47 16.16
N ILE A 34 17.88 6.08 14.90
CA ILE A 34 17.99 6.98 13.74
C ILE A 34 16.64 7.59 13.31
N ILE A 35 15.53 7.24 13.96
CA ILE A 35 14.21 7.82 13.67
C ILE A 35 14.18 9.36 13.76
N PRO A 36 14.81 10.01 14.75
CA PRO A 36 14.84 11.48 14.81
C PRO A 36 15.49 12.12 13.59
N GLU A 37 16.54 11.49 13.05
CA GLU A 37 17.23 11.97 11.86
C GLU A 37 16.40 11.75 10.60
N ILE A 38 15.74 10.59 10.47
CA ILE A 38 14.76 10.31 9.41
C ILE A 38 13.63 11.36 9.48
N SER A 39 13.07 11.59 10.66
CA SER A 39 12.02 12.60 10.93
C SER A 39 12.41 13.99 10.44
N LYS A 40 13.62 14.45 10.80
CA LYS A 40 14.14 15.73 10.34
C LYS A 40 14.33 15.76 8.82
N LYS A 41 14.86 14.69 8.22
CA LYS A 41 15.15 14.61 6.78
C LYS A 41 13.89 14.63 5.92
N PHE A 42 12.86 13.90 6.34
CA PHE A 42 11.60 13.78 5.60
C PHE A 42 10.55 14.83 5.98
N GLY A 43 10.79 15.62 7.03
CA GLY A 43 9.81 16.59 7.53
C GLY A 43 8.55 15.94 8.12
N ILE A 44 8.66 14.71 8.62
CA ILE A 44 7.56 13.93 9.20
C ILE A 44 7.80 13.86 10.70
N SER A 45 6.76 14.05 11.54
CA SER A 45 6.89 13.83 12.99
C SER A 45 7.39 12.41 13.27
N SER A 46 8.35 12.24 14.18
CA SER A 46 8.85 10.91 14.57
C SER A 46 7.72 9.97 15.03
N GLN A 47 6.69 10.54 15.66
CA GLN A 47 5.49 9.79 16.08
C GLN A 47 4.61 9.37 14.91
N ASN A 48 4.74 9.98 13.74
CA ASN A 48 3.96 9.64 12.54
C ASN A 48 4.72 8.76 11.56
N ILE A 49 6.02 8.52 11.76
CA ILE A 49 6.80 7.65 10.89
C ILE A 49 6.34 6.20 11.03
N CYS A 50 6.04 5.61 9.88
CA CYS A 50 5.90 4.19 9.68
C CYS A 50 6.97 3.75 8.67
N ILE A 51 7.66 2.64 8.94
CA ILE A 51 8.73 2.11 8.08
C ILE A 51 8.28 0.74 7.58
N ALA A 52 8.40 0.49 6.29
CA ALA A 52 8.06 -0.79 5.69
C ALA A 52 9.16 -1.26 4.74
N ASN A 53 9.32 -2.57 4.59
CA ASN A 53 10.23 -3.11 3.59
C ASN A 53 9.60 -3.08 2.17
N MET A 54 10.43 -3.29 1.15
CA MET A 54 9.96 -3.28 -0.24
C MET A 54 8.99 -4.41 -0.61
N GLY A 55 8.88 -5.45 0.21
CA GLY A 55 7.92 -6.53 0.00
C GLY A 55 6.59 -6.31 0.74
N GLY A 56 6.35 -5.12 1.27
CA GLY A 56 5.04 -4.73 1.80
C GLY A 56 4.76 -5.17 3.24
N GLN A 57 5.80 -5.43 4.03
CA GLN A 57 5.67 -5.67 5.47
C GLN A 57 6.07 -4.40 6.23
N VAL A 58 5.21 -3.99 7.17
CA VAL A 58 5.50 -2.87 8.07
C VAL A 58 6.34 -3.38 9.23
N LEU A 59 7.38 -2.64 9.58
CA LEU A 59 8.25 -2.96 10.70
C LEU A 59 7.49 -2.72 12.02
N THR A 60 7.56 -3.70 12.91
CA THR A 60 6.96 -3.68 14.24
C THR A 60 7.88 -3.02 15.26
N GLY A 61 7.40 -2.74 16.47
CA GLY A 61 8.25 -2.22 17.55
C GLY A 61 9.46 -3.13 17.85
N SER A 62 9.29 -4.44 17.78
CA SER A 62 10.39 -5.41 17.92
C SER A 62 11.40 -5.36 16.79
N ASP A 63 10.99 -4.97 15.58
CA ASP A 63 11.94 -4.78 14.48
C ASP A 63 12.75 -3.50 14.67
N LEU A 64 12.12 -2.43 15.13
CA LEU A 64 12.80 -1.13 15.32
C LEU A 64 13.93 -1.18 16.36
N ILE A 65 13.90 -2.13 17.30
CA ILE A 65 14.96 -2.32 18.30
C ILE A 65 16.09 -3.24 17.86
N LYS A 66 15.98 -3.91 16.69
CA LYS A 66 17.04 -4.77 16.13
C LYS A 66 18.20 -3.90 15.61
N PRO A 67 19.44 -4.39 15.64
CA PRO A 67 20.56 -3.80 14.92
C PRO A 67 20.25 -3.66 13.42
N ILE A 68 20.73 -2.60 12.77
CA ILE A 68 20.55 -2.36 11.33
C ILE A 68 21.02 -3.56 10.51
N LYS A 69 22.14 -4.20 10.87
CA LYS A 69 22.63 -5.37 10.15
C LYS A 69 21.60 -6.49 10.10
N GLU A 70 21.00 -6.84 11.24
CA GLU A 70 19.98 -7.88 11.31
C GLU A 70 18.75 -7.51 10.49
N LEU A 71 18.31 -6.25 10.57
CA LEU A 71 17.20 -5.75 9.75
C LEU A 71 17.47 -5.85 8.26
N VAL A 72 18.69 -5.54 7.82
CA VAL A 72 19.05 -5.64 6.41
C VAL A 72 19.18 -7.08 5.95
N ASP A 73 19.76 -7.95 6.77
CA ASP A 73 19.87 -9.38 6.47
C ASP A 73 18.48 -10.02 6.32
N GLU A 74 17.49 -9.54 7.10
CA GLU A 74 16.10 -10.03 7.07
C GLU A 74 15.27 -9.40 5.94
N PHE A 75 15.28 -8.07 5.81
CA PHE A 75 14.33 -7.32 4.98
C PHE A 75 14.94 -6.65 3.74
N GLY A 76 16.27 -6.71 3.61
CA GLY A 76 17.03 -5.93 2.63
C GLY A 76 17.32 -4.50 3.10
N ASN A 77 18.06 -3.76 2.29
CA ASN A 77 18.59 -2.45 2.67
C ASN A 77 17.74 -1.25 2.19
N THR A 78 16.52 -1.49 1.69
CA THR A 78 15.64 -0.44 1.16
C THR A 78 14.30 -0.49 1.88
N PHE A 79 13.86 0.67 2.37
CA PHE A 79 12.63 0.81 3.14
C PHE A 79 11.77 1.97 2.64
N ASP A 80 10.45 1.78 2.63
CA ASP A 80 9.44 2.83 2.44
C ASP A 80 9.24 3.58 3.77
N ILE A 81 9.31 4.91 3.73
CA ILE A 81 8.91 5.82 4.80
C ILE A 81 7.49 6.31 4.51
N ILE A 82 6.61 6.14 5.48
CA ILE A 82 5.17 6.40 5.35
C ILE A 82 4.77 7.36 6.46
N ASP A 83 4.22 8.51 6.07
CA ASP A 83 3.65 9.47 7.01
C ASP A 83 2.21 9.07 7.38
N ARG A 84 2.03 8.58 8.60
CA ARG A 84 0.71 8.25 9.14
C ARG A 84 -0.21 9.48 9.25
N GLY A 85 0.34 10.68 9.36
CA GLY A 85 -0.40 11.94 9.45
C GLY A 85 -1.05 12.39 8.14
N VAL A 86 -0.55 11.92 6.99
CA VAL A 86 -1.15 12.18 5.67
C VAL A 86 -2.40 11.33 5.45
N VAL A 87 -2.49 10.18 6.14
CA VAL A 87 -3.61 9.26 6.01
C VAL A 87 -4.84 9.84 6.72
N GLY A 88 -5.74 10.43 5.93
CA GLY A 88 -6.98 11.04 6.42
C GLY A 88 -6.91 12.54 6.69
N SER A 89 -5.82 13.22 6.32
CA SER A 89 -5.74 14.68 6.29
C SER A 89 -6.02 15.23 4.88
N LYS A 90 -6.28 16.54 4.78
CA LYS A 90 -6.38 17.20 3.47
C LYS A 90 -5.03 17.10 2.76
N PRO A 91 -5.00 16.88 1.43
CA PRO A 91 -3.74 16.90 0.68
C PRO A 91 -3.03 18.23 0.93
N ILE A 92 -1.80 18.16 1.43
CA ILE A 92 -0.83 19.24 1.31
C ILE A 92 -0.34 19.19 -0.15
N ASP A 93 0.09 20.31 -0.75
CA ASP A 93 0.63 20.41 -2.13
C ASP A 93 1.95 19.62 -2.30
N MET A 94 1.92 18.32 -2.05
CA MET A 94 3.03 17.39 -2.17
C MET A 94 2.90 16.67 -3.51
N LYS A 95 3.94 16.77 -4.34
CA LYS A 95 4.01 16.04 -5.60
C LYS A 95 4.29 14.56 -5.32
N TRP A 96 3.59 13.69 -6.04
CA TRP A 96 3.83 12.25 -6.03
C TRP A 96 5.21 11.91 -6.62
N GLN A 97 5.87 10.91 -6.05
CA GLN A 97 7.17 10.45 -6.50
C GLN A 97 7.14 9.01 -7.02
N ARG A 98 7.84 8.77 -8.13
CA ARG A 98 8.00 7.42 -8.68
C ARG A 98 8.95 6.62 -7.78
N SER A 99 8.47 5.48 -7.30
CA SER A 99 9.26 4.51 -6.55
C SER A 99 9.92 3.48 -7.49
N VAL A 100 10.87 2.69 -6.99
CA VAL A 100 11.44 1.55 -7.74
C VAL A 100 10.35 0.55 -8.15
N ILE A 101 9.29 0.42 -7.36
CA ILE A 101 8.14 -0.45 -7.70
C ILE A 101 7.36 0.11 -8.90
N ASP A 102 7.30 1.44 -9.06
CA ASP A 102 6.68 2.08 -10.23
C ASP A 102 7.46 1.80 -11.52
N GLU A 103 8.79 1.62 -11.43
CA GLU A 103 9.60 1.25 -12.60
C GLU A 103 9.40 -0.22 -13.00
N LEU A 104 9.21 -1.09 -12.00
CA LEU A 104 8.89 -2.50 -12.23
C LEU A 104 7.55 -2.67 -12.95
N ILE A 105 6.53 -1.93 -12.49
CA ILE A 105 5.20 -1.94 -13.09
C ILE A 105 5.10 -0.79 -14.08
N GLN A 106 5.53 -1.04 -15.32
CA GLN A 106 5.48 -0.05 -16.39
C GLN A 106 4.07 0.51 -16.58
N GLU A 107 3.97 1.79 -16.92
CA GLU A 107 2.72 2.44 -17.31
C GLU A 107 2.16 1.82 -18.60
N PHE A 108 0.89 2.08 -18.91
CA PHE A 108 0.29 1.67 -20.17
C PHE A 108 0.74 2.58 -21.31
N PRO A 109 1.09 2.02 -22.50
CA PRO A 109 1.41 2.82 -23.66
C PRO A 109 0.16 3.54 -24.21
N GLU A 110 0.37 4.59 -25.01
CA GLU A 110 -0.68 5.52 -25.47
C GLU A 110 -1.91 4.81 -26.07
N GLN A 111 -1.70 3.73 -26.83
CA GLN A 111 -2.78 2.98 -27.47
C GLN A 111 -3.84 2.43 -26.50
N TRP A 112 -3.49 2.23 -25.21
CA TRP A 112 -4.41 1.69 -24.20
C TRP A 112 -5.10 2.77 -23.38
N VAL A 113 -4.67 4.02 -23.50
CA VAL A 113 -5.07 5.13 -22.64
C VAL A 113 -6.54 5.53 -22.83
N GLU A 114 -7.05 5.41 -24.05
CA GLU A 114 -8.46 5.69 -24.36
C GLU A 114 -9.35 4.42 -24.30
N VAL A 115 -8.77 3.26 -23.97
CA VAL A 115 -9.48 1.98 -23.85
C VAL A 115 -10.16 1.87 -22.48
N GLY A 116 -11.34 2.47 -22.37
CA GLY A 116 -12.21 2.39 -21.19
C GLY A 116 -13.32 1.34 -21.28
N PRO A 117 -14.20 1.23 -20.27
CA PRO A 117 -15.23 0.20 -20.17
C PRO A 117 -16.22 0.07 -21.34
N LYS A 118 -16.40 1.15 -22.11
CA LYS A 118 -17.29 1.20 -23.28
C LYS A 118 -16.59 0.85 -24.60
N HIS A 119 -15.26 0.72 -24.58
CA HIS A 119 -14.45 0.47 -25.78
C HIS A 119 -14.49 -1.03 -26.15
N HIS A 120 -14.47 -1.36 -27.44
CA HIS A 120 -14.53 -2.76 -27.92
C HIS A 120 -13.35 -3.61 -27.40
N ALA A 121 -12.17 -3.00 -27.29
CA ALA A 121 -10.96 -3.63 -26.74
C ALA A 121 -10.90 -3.64 -25.18
N TRP A 122 -11.99 -3.31 -24.48
CA TRP A 122 -12.00 -3.25 -23.01
C TRP A 122 -11.55 -4.55 -22.35
N LYS A 123 -12.03 -5.70 -22.87
CA LYS A 123 -11.65 -7.01 -22.31
C LYS A 123 -10.16 -7.29 -22.43
N ASP A 124 -9.51 -6.80 -23.49
CA ASP A 124 -8.06 -6.96 -23.66
C ASP A 124 -7.29 -6.03 -22.72
N ARG A 125 -7.76 -4.80 -22.51
CA ARG A 125 -7.22 -3.92 -21.46
C ARG A 125 -7.31 -4.59 -20.10
N VAL A 126 -8.44 -5.22 -19.76
CA VAL A 126 -8.61 -5.95 -18.48
C VAL A 126 -7.60 -7.09 -18.33
N LYS A 127 -7.31 -7.87 -19.39
CA LYS A 127 -6.27 -8.90 -19.34
C LYS A 127 -4.91 -8.31 -18.97
N LEU A 128 -4.54 -7.18 -19.58
CA LEU A 128 -3.29 -6.48 -19.27
C LEU A 128 -3.25 -5.92 -17.83
N GLU A 129 -4.38 -5.45 -17.31
CA GLU A 129 -4.49 -5.05 -15.90
C GLU A 129 -4.20 -6.25 -14.98
N ILE A 130 -4.78 -7.42 -15.28
CA ILE A 130 -4.53 -8.67 -14.53
C ILE A 130 -3.03 -9.03 -14.59
N GLU A 131 -2.42 -8.99 -15.77
CA GLU A 131 -0.99 -9.29 -15.94
C GLU A 131 -0.10 -8.36 -15.09
N LYS A 132 -0.38 -7.06 -15.06
CA LYS A 132 0.36 -6.10 -14.23
C LYS A 132 0.15 -6.35 -12.73
N ILE A 133 -1.06 -6.70 -12.30
CA ILE A 133 -1.33 -7.09 -10.91
C ILE A 133 -0.54 -8.35 -10.56
N LEU A 134 -0.57 -9.38 -11.40
CA LEU A 134 0.17 -10.62 -11.19
C LEU A 134 1.67 -10.39 -11.16
N LYS A 135 2.21 -9.52 -12.03
CA LYS A 135 3.61 -9.11 -12.01
C LYS A 135 4.00 -8.51 -10.66
N TYR A 136 3.17 -7.62 -10.11
CA TYR A 136 3.42 -7.03 -8.80
C TYR A 136 3.32 -8.06 -7.67
N VAL A 137 2.29 -8.90 -7.67
CA VAL A 137 2.12 -9.98 -6.68
C VAL A 137 3.30 -10.96 -6.70
N ASN A 138 3.82 -11.30 -7.88
CA ASN A 138 4.98 -12.17 -8.02
C ASN A 138 6.26 -11.51 -7.50
N PHE A 139 6.43 -10.21 -7.72
CA PHE A 139 7.53 -9.46 -7.10
C PHE A 139 7.49 -9.51 -5.57
N LEU A 140 6.30 -9.35 -4.96
CA LEU A 140 6.15 -9.47 -3.50
C LEU A 140 6.58 -10.86 -3.01
N LYS A 141 6.14 -11.93 -3.71
CA LYS A 141 6.54 -13.32 -3.39
C LYS A 141 8.04 -13.55 -3.52
N MET A 142 8.68 -12.98 -4.55
CA MET A 142 10.13 -13.11 -4.77
C MET A 142 10.96 -12.43 -3.67
N LYS A 143 10.41 -11.39 -3.03
CA LYS A 143 11.05 -10.72 -1.88
C LYS A 143 10.82 -11.47 -0.56
N LYS A 144 10.52 -12.78 -0.62
CA LYS A 144 10.18 -13.67 0.50
C LYS A 144 8.97 -13.22 1.34
N ASN A 145 8.19 -12.27 0.85
CA ASN A 145 7.05 -11.75 1.57
C ASN A 145 5.76 -12.36 1.04
N LYS A 146 4.82 -12.63 1.96
CA LYS A 146 3.46 -12.98 1.58
C LYS A 146 2.78 -11.73 0.97
N PRO A 147 2.11 -11.84 -0.18
CA PRO A 147 1.41 -10.70 -0.76
C PRO A 147 0.41 -10.10 0.22
N TRP A 148 0.49 -8.79 0.44
CA TRP A 148 -0.42 -8.04 1.32
C TRP A 148 -1.82 -7.84 0.71
N PHE A 149 -2.04 -8.27 -0.54
CA PHE A 149 -3.35 -8.26 -1.15
C PHE A 149 -3.55 -9.38 -2.17
N LYS A 150 -4.82 -9.66 -2.45
CA LYS A 150 -5.30 -10.42 -3.60
C LYS A 150 -6.39 -9.59 -4.29
N LEU A 151 -6.50 -9.65 -5.60
CA LEU A 151 -7.53 -8.92 -6.35
C LEU A 151 -7.86 -9.63 -7.66
N PHE A 152 -9.15 -9.77 -7.94
CA PHE A 152 -9.67 -10.38 -9.16
C PHE A 152 -10.91 -9.63 -9.64
N PRO A 153 -11.15 -9.54 -10.96
CA PRO A 153 -12.39 -8.96 -11.43
C PRO A 153 -13.58 -9.84 -11.06
N GLU A 154 -14.71 -9.22 -10.71
CA GLU A 154 -15.94 -9.96 -10.47
C GLU A 154 -16.44 -10.60 -11.78
N LYS A 155 -16.78 -11.89 -11.70
CA LYS A 155 -17.25 -12.67 -12.84
C LYS A 155 -18.68 -12.36 -13.25
N ASN A 156 -19.39 -11.48 -12.53
CA ASN A 156 -20.76 -11.10 -12.88
C ASN A 156 -20.77 -10.30 -14.19
N PRO A 157 -21.41 -10.82 -15.26
CA PRO A 157 -21.40 -10.15 -16.56
C PRO A 157 -21.99 -8.73 -16.53
N ARG A 158 -22.91 -8.45 -15.60
CA ARG A 158 -23.53 -7.12 -15.44
C ARG A 158 -22.51 -6.04 -15.07
N PHE A 159 -21.43 -6.41 -14.41
CA PHE A 159 -20.41 -5.45 -14.00
C PHE A 159 -19.40 -5.16 -15.11
N ASN A 160 -19.30 -5.98 -16.16
CA ASN A 160 -18.34 -5.79 -17.25
C ASN A 160 -16.91 -5.46 -16.73
N TYR A 161 -16.45 -6.21 -15.72
CA TYR A 161 -15.14 -6.01 -15.07
C TYR A 161 -14.95 -4.65 -14.38
N LEU A 162 -16.01 -3.88 -14.12
CA LEU A 162 -15.96 -2.62 -13.38
C LEU A 162 -15.77 -2.81 -11.87
N ILE A 163 -16.10 -4.00 -11.35
CA ILE A 163 -15.95 -4.33 -9.94
C ILE A 163 -14.91 -5.43 -9.80
N TRP A 164 -13.96 -5.22 -8.91
CA TRP A 164 -12.95 -6.21 -8.55
C TRP A 164 -13.07 -6.52 -7.07
N THR A 165 -12.92 -7.78 -6.72
CA THR A 165 -13.00 -8.27 -5.34
C THR A 165 -11.68 -8.88 -4.94
N GLY A 166 -11.34 -8.75 -3.67
CA GLY A 166 -10.21 -9.45 -3.12
C GLY A 166 -10.08 -9.21 -1.63
N ASN A 167 -8.84 -9.24 -1.12
CA ASN A 167 -8.56 -9.06 0.29
C ASN A 167 -7.31 -8.21 0.50
N LEU A 168 -7.33 -7.39 1.54
CA LEU A 168 -6.11 -6.90 2.21
C LEU A 168 -5.74 -7.92 3.29
N VAL A 169 -4.44 -8.20 3.41
CA VAL A 169 -3.89 -9.23 4.30
C VAL A 169 -2.66 -8.66 4.97
N VAL A 170 -2.53 -8.89 6.29
CA VAL A 170 -1.27 -8.63 6.97
C VAL A 170 -0.32 -9.79 6.63
N PRO A 171 0.83 -9.57 5.95
CA PRO A 171 1.69 -10.66 5.48
C PRO A 171 2.06 -11.66 6.58
N GLU A 172 2.51 -11.17 7.74
CA GLU A 172 2.93 -12.02 8.86
C GLU A 172 1.78 -12.59 9.69
N ARG A 173 0.57 -12.03 9.54
CA ARG A 173 -0.64 -12.42 10.29
C ARG A 173 -1.80 -12.64 9.32
N PRO A 174 -1.75 -13.68 8.46
CA PRO A 174 -2.73 -13.87 7.38
C PRO A 174 -4.18 -14.09 7.86
N GLU A 175 -4.36 -14.46 9.13
CA GLU A 175 -5.66 -14.48 9.79
C GLU A 175 -6.29 -13.08 9.87
N ILE A 176 -5.48 -12.02 9.93
CA ILE A 176 -5.90 -10.63 9.84
C ILE A 176 -6.06 -10.26 8.37
N ASN A 177 -7.28 -10.45 7.87
CA ASN A 177 -7.63 -10.11 6.50
C ASN A 177 -9.00 -9.44 6.39
N PHE A 178 -9.09 -8.54 5.41
CA PHE A 178 -10.29 -7.76 5.13
C PHE A 178 -10.69 -7.88 3.66
N GLU A 179 -11.93 -8.30 3.40
CA GLU A 179 -12.49 -8.29 2.05
C GLU A 179 -12.52 -6.85 1.50
N ILE A 180 -12.12 -6.68 0.25
CA ILE A 180 -12.15 -5.39 -0.46
C ILE A 180 -12.93 -5.47 -1.77
N LYS A 181 -13.48 -4.32 -2.14
CA LYS A 181 -14.10 -4.04 -3.44
C LYS A 181 -13.40 -2.84 -4.08
N VAL A 182 -13.02 -2.99 -5.34
CA VAL A 182 -12.48 -1.90 -6.15
C VAL A 182 -13.49 -1.59 -7.25
N LEU A 183 -13.89 -0.33 -7.33
CA LEU A 183 -14.80 0.19 -8.33
C LEU A 183 -14.02 0.99 -9.37
N LEU A 184 -14.15 0.59 -10.62
CA LEU A 184 -13.79 1.39 -11.79
C LEU A 184 -15.05 2.15 -12.23
N THR A 185 -14.93 3.46 -12.45
CA THR A 185 -16.02 4.23 -13.04
C THR A 185 -16.11 3.96 -14.54
N SER A 186 -17.21 4.37 -15.17
CA SER A 186 -17.36 4.31 -16.63
C SER A 186 -16.34 5.17 -17.39
N GLU A 187 -15.64 6.06 -16.69
CA GLU A 187 -14.61 6.96 -17.23
C GLU A 187 -13.18 6.43 -17.03
N TYR A 188 -12.99 5.27 -16.42
CA TYR A 188 -11.68 4.63 -16.31
C TYR A 188 -11.03 4.45 -17.72
N PRO A 189 -9.71 4.69 -17.91
CA PRO A 189 -8.69 5.05 -16.90
C PRO A 189 -8.52 6.56 -16.65
N LYS A 190 -9.39 7.43 -17.20
CA LYS A 190 -9.29 8.88 -17.01
C LYS A 190 -9.52 9.28 -15.55
N VAL A 191 -10.38 8.53 -14.86
CA VAL A 191 -10.67 8.70 -13.43
C VAL A 191 -10.07 7.56 -12.62
N CYS A 192 -9.46 7.92 -11.49
CA CYS A 192 -8.85 7.00 -10.54
C CYS A 192 -9.90 6.02 -9.95
N PRO A 193 -9.56 4.74 -9.73
CA PRO A 193 -10.43 3.79 -9.05
C PRO A 193 -10.80 4.22 -7.63
N ARG A 194 -11.84 3.58 -7.06
CA ARG A 194 -12.20 3.69 -5.65
C ARG A 194 -12.07 2.32 -4.98
N CYS A 195 -11.56 2.28 -3.75
CA CYS A 195 -11.41 1.06 -2.96
C CYS A 195 -12.20 1.15 -1.67
N PHE A 196 -12.92 0.08 -1.39
CA PHE A 196 -13.73 -0.11 -0.20
C PHE A 196 -13.28 -1.38 0.51
N ALA A 197 -13.18 -1.34 1.82
CA ALA A 197 -12.96 -2.52 2.65
C ALA A 197 -14.22 -2.85 3.44
N GLU A 198 -14.42 -4.11 3.78
CA GLU A 198 -15.56 -4.53 4.61
C GLU A 198 -15.64 -3.73 5.92
N GLU A 199 -16.87 -3.40 6.34
CA GLU A 199 -17.15 -2.49 7.46
C GLU A 199 -16.44 -2.89 8.77
N LYS A 200 -16.19 -4.19 8.99
CA LYS A 200 -15.49 -4.67 10.20
C LYS A 200 -14.09 -4.05 10.38
N ILE A 201 -13.45 -3.55 9.32
CA ILE A 201 -12.13 -2.90 9.39
C ILE A 201 -12.11 -1.69 10.33
N ILE A 202 -13.26 -1.00 10.48
CA ILE A 202 -13.42 0.17 11.36
C ILE A 202 -13.08 -0.16 12.81
N ASN A 203 -13.27 -1.42 13.19
CA ASN A 203 -13.02 -1.90 14.55
C ASN A 203 -11.53 -2.11 14.86
N TYR A 204 -10.65 -1.99 13.86
CA TYR A 204 -9.23 -2.31 13.99
C TYR A 204 -8.33 -1.17 13.49
N CYS A 205 -8.77 -0.38 12.50
CA CYS A 205 -7.98 0.74 12.01
C CYS A 205 -8.15 2.00 12.87
N GLY A 206 -7.26 2.96 12.68
CA GLY A 206 -7.44 4.32 13.14
C GLY A 206 -8.58 5.03 12.40
N LYS A 207 -8.54 6.37 12.40
CA LYS A 207 -9.62 7.20 11.86
C LYS A 207 -9.90 6.90 10.37
N ILE A 208 -11.14 6.50 10.07
CA ILE A 208 -11.67 6.31 8.72
C ILE A 208 -12.91 7.18 8.52
N PHE A 209 -13.05 7.81 7.34
CA PHE A 209 -14.23 8.63 7.07
C PHE A 209 -15.38 7.79 6.52
N LEU A 210 -16.46 7.70 7.30
CA LEU A 210 -17.64 6.89 6.97
C LEU A 210 -18.62 7.57 5.99
N LYS A 211 -18.15 8.54 5.18
CA LYS A 211 -19.02 9.29 4.26
C LYS A 211 -19.51 8.44 3.07
N ASN A 212 -18.68 7.50 2.61
CA ASN A 212 -18.96 6.69 1.42
C ASN A 212 -19.06 5.21 1.82
N ILE A 213 -20.29 4.71 1.89
CA ILE A 213 -20.59 3.31 2.22
C ILE A 213 -21.21 2.64 1.00
N TRP A 214 -20.64 1.52 0.59
CA TRP A 214 -21.20 0.64 -0.44
C TRP A 214 -21.88 -0.56 0.22
N LYS A 215 -23.16 -0.81 -0.13
CA LYS A 215 -23.86 -2.05 0.21
C LYS A 215 -23.93 -3.01 -1.00
N GLN A 216 -23.51 -4.25 -0.83
CA GLN A 216 -23.63 -5.31 -1.84
C GLN A 216 -23.95 -6.64 -1.14
N ASN A 217 -25.00 -7.34 -1.58
CA ASN A 217 -25.40 -8.66 -1.03
C ASN A 217 -25.54 -8.68 0.50
N GLY A 218 -26.13 -7.62 1.08
CA GLY A 218 -26.29 -7.49 2.54
C GLY A 218 -25.03 -7.11 3.32
N LYS A 219 -23.84 -7.12 2.69
CA LYS A 219 -22.59 -6.64 3.28
C LYS A 219 -22.41 -5.15 3.04
N LYS A 220 -21.76 -4.48 4.01
CA LYS A 220 -21.35 -3.08 3.90
C LYS A 220 -19.83 -2.98 3.76
N TYR A 221 -19.41 -2.06 2.90
CA TYR A 221 -18.01 -1.73 2.68
C TYR A 221 -17.83 -0.23 2.83
N VAL A 222 -16.76 0.16 3.49
CA VAL A 222 -16.38 1.55 3.74
C VAL A 222 -15.20 1.94 2.88
N MET A 223 -15.24 3.14 2.34
CA MET A 223 -14.18 3.63 1.47
C MET A 223 -12.89 3.88 2.28
N ILE A 224 -11.79 3.23 1.90
CA ILE A 224 -10.49 3.34 2.59
C ILE A 224 -9.52 4.28 1.87
N CYS A 225 -9.80 4.64 0.62
CA CYS A 225 -9.00 5.62 -0.12
C CYS A 225 -9.85 6.82 -0.50
N HIS A 226 -9.44 8.00 -0.05
CA HIS A 226 -9.96 9.27 -0.54
C HIS A 226 -9.20 9.70 -1.79
N GLU A 227 -9.70 10.72 -2.47
CA GLU A 227 -9.23 11.28 -3.75
C GLU A 227 -7.79 11.84 -3.72
N HIS A 228 -6.92 11.37 -2.82
CA HIS A 228 -5.56 11.84 -2.64
C HIS A 228 -4.74 11.74 -3.93
N MET A 229 -4.78 10.61 -4.65
CA MET A 229 -4.13 10.52 -5.97
C MET A 229 -4.70 11.50 -7.00
N SER A 230 -6.01 11.77 -6.98
CA SER A 230 -6.64 12.74 -7.88
C SER A 230 -6.23 14.17 -7.54
N ASN A 231 -6.20 14.50 -6.24
CA ASN A 231 -5.90 15.83 -5.73
C ASN A 231 -4.41 16.19 -5.83
N THR A 232 -3.52 15.20 -5.76
CA THR A 232 -2.06 15.39 -5.84
C THR A 232 -1.52 15.21 -7.27
N GLN A 233 -2.40 15.05 -8.27
CA GLN A 233 -2.04 14.72 -9.66
C GLN A 233 -1.16 13.45 -9.77
N ALA A 234 -1.25 12.56 -8.79
CA ALA A 234 -0.53 11.29 -8.78
C ALA A 234 -1.17 10.25 -9.73
N TRP A 235 -2.42 10.47 -10.12
CA TRP A 235 -3.14 9.69 -11.12
C TRP A 235 -3.01 10.30 -12.51
N ASN A 236 -2.75 9.46 -13.51
CA ASN A 236 -2.87 9.81 -14.91
C ASN A 236 -3.42 8.62 -15.70
N LYS A 237 -3.89 8.88 -16.92
CA LYS A 237 -4.58 7.92 -17.78
C LYS A 237 -3.71 6.74 -18.28
N HIS A 238 -2.39 6.79 -18.09
CA HIS A 238 -1.48 5.67 -18.35
C HIS A 238 -1.36 4.70 -17.17
N LEU A 239 -1.87 5.07 -16.00
CA LEU A 239 -1.81 4.21 -14.82
C LEU A 239 -2.90 3.13 -14.86
N GLY A 240 -2.59 2.02 -14.20
CA GLY A 240 -3.49 0.88 -14.04
C GLY A 240 -3.92 0.64 -12.60
N ILE A 241 -4.65 -0.44 -12.38
CA ILE A 241 -5.10 -0.89 -11.06
C ILE A 241 -3.90 -1.23 -10.17
N ALA A 242 -2.86 -1.85 -10.74
CA ALA A 242 -1.62 -2.15 -9.99
C ALA A 242 -0.98 -0.88 -9.42
N HIS A 243 -0.88 0.19 -10.23
CA HIS A 243 -0.37 1.50 -9.77
C HIS A 243 -1.25 2.08 -8.67
N PHE A 244 -2.57 2.03 -8.83
CA PHE A 244 -3.49 2.46 -7.78
C PHE A 244 -3.23 1.75 -6.44
N PHE A 245 -2.97 0.44 -6.46
CA PHE A 245 -2.62 -0.31 -5.25
C PHE A 245 -1.27 0.10 -4.66
N ILE A 246 -0.24 0.25 -5.50
CA ILE A 246 1.11 0.64 -5.08
C ILE A 246 1.14 2.06 -4.50
N ARG A 247 0.36 2.97 -5.10
CA ARG A 247 0.43 4.41 -4.83
C ARG A 247 -0.55 4.87 -3.77
N GLN A 248 -1.77 4.34 -3.76
CA GLN A 248 -2.82 4.78 -2.84
C GLN A 248 -3.11 3.76 -1.74
N ILE A 249 -3.43 2.53 -2.13
CA ILE A 249 -3.92 1.53 -1.17
C ILE A 249 -2.83 1.09 -0.21
N TRP A 250 -1.61 0.89 -0.71
CA TRP A 250 -0.46 0.53 0.11
C TRP A 250 -0.16 1.58 1.18
N VAL A 251 -0.14 2.87 0.82
CA VAL A 251 0.13 3.97 1.77
C VAL A 251 -0.87 3.94 2.92
N TRP A 252 -2.16 3.79 2.59
CA TRP A 252 -3.20 3.68 3.62
C TRP A 252 -3.03 2.40 4.45
N TRP A 253 -2.88 1.25 3.79
CA TRP A 253 -2.81 -0.06 4.44
C TRP A 253 -1.62 -0.17 5.39
N ALA A 254 -0.44 0.23 4.93
CA ALA A 254 0.78 0.18 5.72
C ALA A 254 0.72 1.13 6.93
N ALA A 255 0.18 2.34 6.77
CA ALA A 255 0.01 3.27 7.89
C ALA A 255 -0.92 2.73 9.00
N GLN A 256 -1.85 1.82 8.65
CA GLN A 256 -2.80 1.22 9.58
C GLN A 256 -2.37 -0.16 10.11
N GLN A 257 -1.37 -0.81 9.50
CA GLN A 257 -1.08 -2.23 9.73
C GLN A 257 -0.75 -2.54 11.20
N ASN A 258 0.16 -1.79 11.83
CA ASN A 258 0.52 -2.02 13.24
C ASN A 258 -0.65 -1.76 14.19
N VAL A 259 -1.44 -0.70 13.95
CA VAL A 259 -2.64 -0.40 14.75
C VAL A 259 -3.67 -1.53 14.63
N ILE A 260 -3.88 -2.04 13.42
CA ILE A 260 -4.78 -3.16 13.15
C ILE A 260 -4.32 -4.42 13.89
N ILE A 261 -3.02 -4.73 13.87
CA ILE A 261 -2.46 -5.89 14.59
C ILE A 261 -2.69 -5.73 16.09
N GLU A 262 -2.35 -4.57 16.66
CA GLU A 262 -2.53 -4.30 18.09
C GLU A 262 -4.00 -4.42 18.54
N GLU A 263 -4.94 -3.82 17.79
CA GLU A 263 -6.37 -3.90 18.09
C GLU A 263 -6.95 -5.30 17.89
N TYR A 264 -6.41 -6.05 16.92
CA TYR A 264 -6.79 -7.44 16.71
C TYR A 264 -6.35 -8.30 17.89
N ASP A 265 -5.08 -8.17 18.31
CA ASP A 265 -4.52 -8.95 19.40
C ASP A 265 -5.25 -8.65 20.72
N LYS A 266 -5.59 -7.39 21.03
CA LYS A 266 -6.38 -7.04 22.23
C LYS A 266 -7.73 -7.76 22.30
N LYS A 267 -8.41 -7.90 21.16
CA LYS A 267 -9.74 -8.52 21.08
C LYS A 267 -9.72 -10.04 21.15
N HIS A 268 -8.61 -10.67 20.76
CA HIS A 268 -8.50 -12.13 20.70
C HIS A 268 -7.63 -12.72 21.82
N SER A 269 -6.84 -11.90 22.52
CA SER A 269 -6.13 -12.29 23.76
C SER A 269 -7.02 -12.30 25.00
N SER A 270 -8.22 -11.75 24.91
CA SER A 270 -9.23 -11.71 25.99
C SER A 270 -10.23 -12.87 25.93
N ASP A 271 -10.02 -13.87 25.06
CA ASP A 271 -10.84 -15.08 24.98
C ASP A 271 -10.22 -16.21 25.83
N PRO A 272 -10.77 -16.53 27.02
CA PRO A 272 -10.20 -17.52 27.94
C PRO A 272 -10.32 -18.97 27.44
N SER A 273 -10.93 -19.19 26.27
CA SER A 273 -11.24 -20.51 25.71
C SER A 273 -10.11 -21.15 24.89
N SER A 274 -8.92 -20.55 24.91
CA SER A 274 -7.74 -20.99 24.12
C SER A 274 -6.58 -21.58 24.95
N PHE A 275 -6.82 -21.92 26.21
CA PHE A 275 -5.96 -22.81 27.01
C PHE A 275 -6.69 -24.09 27.39
#